data_AF-A0A966QWL5-F1
#
_entry.id   AF-A0A966QWL5-F1
#
_cell.length_a   1.000
_cell.length_b   1.000
_cell.length_c   1.000
_cell.angle_alpha   90.00
_cell.angle_beta   90.00
_cell.angle_gamma   90.00
#
_symmetry.space_group_name_H-M   'P 1'
#
loop_
_entity.id
_entity.type
_entity.pdbx_description
1 polymer ?
#
loop_
_entity_poly.entity_id
_entity_poly.type
_entity_poly.pdbx_seq_one_letter_code
_entity_poly.pdbx_strand_id
1 'polypeptide(L)'
;MITFKLLDSISEIEKKVNESIATLVNRELSTKKTDILQQCKNLINGWILSQPEILSLNSSSPDSLAGQFGLLPGQAISVTNSVINAIQDSITVKIINFNNKLQGGITVEFQPSNFLNILNIPQGHTLINGGDLHWMDWLLKRGDNIIIVNYQYDPKSGVGRSGLGHMINGGAFRVPPQFSGTEKDNFITRALIGATQEAEIAAVLKSAIGA
;
A
#
# COMPACT_ATOMS: atom_id res chain seq x y z
N MET A 1 39.21 57.30 -4.99
CA MET A 1 39.28 55.84 -5.18
C MET A 1 38.36 55.24 -4.12
N ILE A 2 37.20 54.69 -4.51
CA ILE A 2 36.22 54.15 -3.54
C ILE A 2 36.55 52.68 -3.34
N THR A 3 36.88 52.30 -2.11
CA THR A 3 37.20 50.92 -1.73
C THR A 3 35.96 50.29 -1.13
N PHE A 4 35.36 49.31 -1.81
CA PHE A 4 34.29 48.50 -1.23
C PHE A 4 34.90 47.41 -0.37
N LYS A 5 34.53 47.36 0.92
CA LYS A 5 34.84 46.26 1.83
C LYS A 5 33.57 45.44 2.02
N LEU A 6 33.66 44.14 1.78
CA LEU A 6 32.65 43.21 2.26
C LEU A 6 32.68 43.22 3.80
N LEU A 7 31.52 43.48 4.41
CA LEU A 7 31.37 43.55 5.87
C LEU A 7 31.35 42.15 6.50
N ASP A 8 30.84 41.17 5.76
CA ASP A 8 30.76 39.76 6.15
C ASP A 8 31.73 38.92 5.31
N SER A 9 32.19 37.81 5.90
CA SER A 9 32.90 36.77 5.15
C SER A 9 31.96 36.04 4.18
N ILE A 10 32.51 35.44 3.12
CA ILE A 10 31.75 34.61 2.17
C ILE A 10 30.97 33.51 2.90
N SER A 11 31.57 32.90 3.94
CA SER A 11 30.93 31.87 4.74
C SER A 11 29.72 32.38 5.54
N GLU A 12 29.78 33.61 6.05
CA GLU A 12 28.64 34.23 6.74
C GLU A 12 27.51 34.57 5.76
N ILE A 13 27.84 35.03 4.55
CA ILE A 13 26.87 35.27 3.49
C ILE A 13 26.18 33.95 3.10
N GLU A 14 26.95 32.89 2.86
CA GLU A 14 26.43 31.57 2.53
C GLU A 14 25.49 31.04 3.63
N LYS A 15 25.90 31.16 4.89
CA LYS A 15 25.07 30.76 6.03
C LYS A 15 23.75 31.53 6.07
N LYS A 16 23.77 32.85 5.92
CA LYS A 16 22.55 33.70 5.92
C LYS A 16 21.64 33.37 4.74
N VAL A 17 22.21 33.09 3.57
CA VAL A 17 21.47 32.64 2.37
C VAL A 17 20.81 31.29 2.63
N ASN A 18 21.56 30.30 3.11
CA ASN A 18 21.02 28.97 3.39
C ASN A 18 19.96 28.98 4.51
N GLU A 19 20.13 29.81 5.54
CA GLU A 19 19.12 30.01 6.59
C GLU A 19 17.81 30.57 6.02
N SER A 20 17.91 31.52 5.09
CA SER A 20 16.75 32.09 4.41
C SER A 20 16.06 31.07 3.52
N ILE A 21 16.83 30.30 2.73
CA ILE A 21 16.32 29.21 1.89
C ILE A 21 15.61 28.16 2.76
N ALA A 22 16.27 27.68 3.83
CA ALA A 22 15.72 26.69 4.73
C ALA A 22 14.39 27.15 5.36
N THR A 23 14.31 28.41 5.79
CA THR A 23 13.09 29.01 6.34
C THR A 23 11.95 28.99 5.32
N LEU A 24 12.23 29.38 4.06
CA LEU A 24 11.24 29.37 2.99
C LEU A 24 10.79 27.94 2.66
N VAL A 25 11.71 27.01 2.44
CA VAL A 25 11.42 25.61 2.13
C VAL A 25 10.57 24.98 3.22
N ASN A 26 10.93 25.14 4.49
CA ASN A 26 10.17 24.59 5.62
C ASN A 26 8.74 25.13 5.68
N ARG A 27 8.55 26.42 5.42
CA ARG A 27 7.23 27.06 5.39
C ARG A 27 6.35 26.50 4.27
N GLU A 28 6.90 26.40 3.06
CA GLU A 28 6.16 25.86 1.90
C GLU A 28 5.81 24.39 2.12
N LEU A 29 6.78 23.56 2.54
CA LEU A 29 6.55 22.14 2.81
C LEU A 29 5.50 21.92 3.91
N SER A 30 5.56 22.70 5.00
CA SER A 30 4.57 22.60 6.07
C SER A 30 3.16 22.92 5.57
N THR A 31 3.02 23.91 4.69
CA THR A 31 1.73 24.31 4.11
C THR A 31 1.19 23.26 3.14
N LYS A 32 2.09 22.56 2.43
CA LYS A 32 1.74 21.57 1.41
C LYS A 32 1.59 20.14 1.94
N LYS A 33 1.93 19.88 3.20
CA LYS A 33 1.87 18.55 3.82
C LYS A 33 0.54 17.82 3.59
N THR A 34 -0.59 18.49 3.79
CA THR A 34 -1.93 17.90 3.62
C THR A 34 -2.22 17.58 2.15
N ASP A 35 -1.76 18.43 1.23
CA ASP A 35 -1.92 18.20 -0.20
C ASP A 35 -1.08 17.00 -0.67
N ILE A 36 0.19 16.93 -0.25
CA ILE A 36 1.05 15.76 -0.50
C ILE A 36 0.38 14.49 0.00
N LEU A 37 -0.14 14.49 1.23
CA LEU A 37 -0.85 13.35 1.80
C LEU A 37 -2.04 12.94 0.93
N GLN A 38 -2.88 13.88 0.51
CA GLN A 38 -4.06 13.59 -0.28
C GLN A 38 -3.70 13.05 -1.67
N GLN A 39 -2.69 13.64 -2.32
CA GLN A 39 -2.20 13.15 -3.61
C GLN A 39 -1.63 11.73 -3.48
N CYS A 40 -0.84 11.44 -2.44
CA CYS A 40 -0.36 10.09 -2.16
C CYS A 40 -1.51 9.09 -1.93
N LYS A 41 -2.56 9.48 -1.18
CA LYS A 41 -3.77 8.64 -1.01
C LYS A 41 -4.42 8.31 -2.35
N ASN A 42 -4.48 9.26 -3.28
CA ASN A 42 -5.13 9.07 -4.57
C ASN A 42 -4.37 8.06 -5.46
N LEU A 43 -3.04 8.00 -5.37
CA LEU A 43 -2.22 7.04 -6.12
C LEU A 43 -2.51 5.58 -5.74
N ILE A 44 -2.75 5.31 -4.44
CA ILE A 44 -2.94 3.96 -3.91
C ILE A 44 -4.03 3.17 -4.62
N ASN A 45 -5.13 3.83 -4.99
CA ASN A 45 -6.25 3.16 -5.62
C ASN A 45 -5.82 2.44 -6.92
N GLY A 46 -5.11 3.15 -7.81
CA GLY A 46 -4.62 2.57 -9.06
C GLY A 46 -3.61 1.44 -8.83
N TRP A 47 -2.68 1.63 -7.89
CA TRP A 47 -1.63 0.65 -7.61
C TRP A 47 -2.19 -0.67 -7.08
N ILE A 48 -3.14 -0.61 -6.15
CA ILE A 48 -3.76 -1.80 -5.57
C ILE A 48 -4.69 -2.48 -6.56
N LEU A 49 -5.53 -1.73 -7.28
CA LEU A 49 -6.47 -2.31 -8.26
C LEU A 49 -5.78 -3.00 -9.43
N SER A 50 -4.54 -2.62 -9.76
CA SER A 50 -3.76 -3.25 -10.83
C SER A 50 -3.12 -4.58 -10.43
N GLN A 51 -3.13 -4.95 -9.14
CA GLN A 51 -2.52 -6.20 -8.69
C GLN A 51 -3.32 -7.42 -9.13
N PRO A 52 -2.67 -8.50 -9.58
CA PRO A 52 -3.34 -9.69 -10.10
C PRO A 52 -4.23 -10.38 -9.04
N GLU A 53 -3.88 -10.29 -7.76
CA GLU A 53 -4.67 -10.79 -6.64
C GLU A 53 -6.00 -10.04 -6.52
N ILE A 54 -5.98 -8.72 -6.63
CA ILE A 54 -7.18 -7.88 -6.56
C ILE A 54 -8.07 -8.10 -7.78
N LEU A 55 -7.47 -8.23 -8.97
CA LEU A 55 -8.20 -8.59 -10.20
C LEU A 55 -8.85 -9.97 -10.08
N SER A 56 -8.14 -10.95 -9.49
CA SER A 56 -8.67 -12.29 -9.25
C SER A 56 -9.76 -12.31 -8.16
N LEU A 57 -9.60 -11.53 -7.09
CA LEU A 57 -10.64 -11.39 -6.06
C LEU A 57 -11.93 -10.80 -6.65
N ASN A 58 -11.82 -9.83 -7.56
CA ASN A 58 -12.99 -9.20 -8.19
C ASN A 58 -13.52 -9.97 -9.41
N SER A 59 -12.94 -11.12 -9.74
CA SER A 59 -13.35 -11.93 -10.89
C SER A 59 -14.45 -12.91 -10.53
N SER A 60 -15.44 -13.01 -11.43
CA SER A 60 -16.53 -14.00 -11.37
C SER A 60 -16.15 -15.35 -12.00
N SER A 61 -14.87 -15.60 -12.28
CA SER A 61 -14.41 -16.89 -12.80
C SER A 61 -14.40 -17.96 -11.68
N PRO A 62 -14.77 -19.22 -11.95
CA PRO A 62 -14.65 -20.33 -11.01
C PRO A 62 -13.25 -20.52 -10.42
N ASP A 63 -12.20 -20.25 -11.21
CA ASP A 63 -10.80 -20.39 -10.77
C ASP A 63 -10.27 -19.19 -9.96
N SER A 64 -11.11 -18.18 -9.74
CA SER A 64 -10.70 -16.93 -9.10
C SER A 64 -10.44 -17.09 -7.61
N LEU A 65 -9.68 -16.15 -7.02
CA LEU A 65 -9.51 -16.07 -5.57
C LEU A 65 -10.84 -15.85 -4.85
N ALA A 66 -11.78 -15.15 -5.48
CA ALA A 66 -13.13 -14.99 -4.94
C ALA A 66 -13.82 -16.34 -4.72
N GLY A 67 -13.69 -17.24 -5.69
CA GLY A 67 -14.21 -18.60 -5.59
C GLY A 67 -13.51 -19.42 -4.52
N GLN A 68 -12.17 -19.41 -4.55
CA GLN A 68 -11.32 -20.18 -3.63
C GLN A 68 -11.50 -19.78 -2.16
N PHE A 69 -11.70 -18.49 -1.87
CA PHE A 69 -11.97 -18.01 -0.52
C PHE A 69 -13.47 -18.01 -0.18
N GLY A 70 -14.33 -18.41 -1.11
CA GLY A 70 -15.77 -18.50 -0.94
C GLY A 70 -16.46 -17.15 -0.76
N LEU A 71 -15.92 -16.07 -1.32
CA LEU A 71 -16.51 -14.72 -1.16
C LEU A 71 -17.88 -14.65 -1.84
N LEU A 72 -18.86 -14.08 -1.15
CA LEU A 72 -20.19 -13.86 -1.72
C LEU A 72 -20.13 -12.83 -2.87
N PRO A 73 -21.06 -12.89 -3.84
CA PRO A 73 -21.18 -11.85 -4.86
C PRO A 73 -21.24 -10.45 -4.23
N GLY A 74 -20.38 -9.53 -4.71
CA GLY A 74 -20.26 -8.17 -4.17
C GLY A 74 -19.34 -8.02 -2.95
N GLN A 75 -19.03 -9.10 -2.22
CA GLN A 75 -18.13 -9.05 -1.06
C GLN A 75 -16.70 -8.71 -1.49
N ALA A 76 -16.23 -9.22 -2.62
CA ALA A 76 -14.89 -8.93 -3.15
C ALA A 76 -14.64 -7.43 -3.37
N ILE A 77 -15.63 -6.72 -3.91
CA ILE A 77 -15.56 -5.26 -4.12
C ILE A 77 -15.48 -4.56 -2.76
N SER A 78 -16.32 -4.99 -1.80
CA SER A 78 -16.27 -4.44 -0.44
C SER A 78 -14.91 -4.66 0.21
N VAL A 79 -14.32 -5.85 0.10
CA VAL A 79 -12.99 -6.14 0.67
C VAL A 79 -11.94 -5.25 0.00
N THR A 80 -11.95 -5.16 -1.32
CA THR A 80 -11.01 -4.34 -2.08
C THR A 80 -11.04 -2.89 -1.60
N ASN A 81 -12.24 -2.31 -1.45
CA ASN A 81 -12.40 -0.95 -0.94
C ASN A 81 -11.92 -0.82 0.51
N SER A 82 -12.21 -1.80 1.37
CA SER A 82 -11.72 -1.80 2.76
C SER A 82 -10.19 -1.87 2.85
N VAL A 83 -9.54 -2.66 1.99
CA VAL A 83 -8.07 -2.72 1.90
C VAL A 83 -7.51 -1.37 1.47
N ILE A 84 -8.05 -0.77 0.39
CA ILE A 84 -7.60 0.53 -0.11
C ILE A 84 -7.74 1.60 0.97
N ASN A 85 -8.90 1.68 1.62
CA ASN A 85 -9.15 2.64 2.70
C ASN A 85 -8.20 2.43 3.87
N ALA A 86 -7.98 1.18 4.30
CA ALA A 86 -7.09 0.88 5.41
C ALA A 86 -5.61 1.24 5.11
N ILE A 87 -5.17 1.12 3.85
CA ILE A 87 -3.85 1.61 3.43
C ILE A 87 -3.84 3.15 3.44
N GLN A 88 -4.82 3.78 2.78
CA GLN A 88 -4.93 5.25 2.69
C GLN A 88 -4.97 5.91 4.07
N ASP A 89 -5.64 5.31 5.05
CA ASP A 89 -5.73 5.82 6.42
C ASP A 89 -4.44 5.62 7.21
N SER A 90 -3.59 4.68 6.80
CA SER A 90 -2.29 4.46 7.41
C SER A 90 -1.17 5.35 6.84
N ILE A 91 -1.42 6.07 5.74
CA ILE A 91 -0.42 6.93 5.12
C ILE A 91 -0.06 8.08 6.05
N THR A 92 1.23 8.26 6.31
CA THR A 92 1.74 9.42 7.04
C THR A 92 2.84 10.13 6.25
N VAL A 93 2.84 11.46 6.34
CA VAL A 93 3.89 12.32 5.76
C VAL A 93 4.67 12.95 6.91
N LYS A 94 5.96 12.65 6.99
CA LYS A 94 6.91 13.20 7.96
C LYS A 94 7.82 14.19 7.23
N ILE A 95 7.93 15.39 7.75
CA ILE A 95 8.81 16.43 7.23
C ILE A 95 9.89 16.68 8.28
N ILE A 96 11.15 16.49 7.89
CA ILE A 96 12.32 16.87 8.65
C ILE A 96 12.74 18.24 8.15
N ASN A 97 12.65 19.25 9.01
CA ASN A 97 12.98 20.63 8.66
C ASN A 97 14.42 20.74 8.13
N PHE A 98 14.56 21.48 7.04
CA PHE A 98 15.84 21.86 6.48
C PHE A 98 16.57 22.80 7.44
N ASN A 99 17.84 22.51 7.70
CA ASN A 99 18.73 23.35 8.51
C ASN A 99 19.52 24.35 7.62
N ASN A 100 20.41 25.14 8.24
CA ASN A 100 21.29 26.08 7.54
C ASN A 100 22.38 25.45 6.65
N LYS A 101 22.45 24.12 6.64
CA LYS A 101 23.24 23.33 5.67
C LYS A 101 22.35 22.70 4.59
N LEU A 102 21.07 23.10 4.53
CA LEU A 102 20.03 22.56 3.65
C LEU A 102 19.86 21.04 3.78
N GLN A 103 20.10 20.51 4.97
CA GLN A 103 19.86 19.11 5.30
C GLN A 103 18.48 18.99 5.92
N GLY A 104 17.61 18.22 5.28
CA GLY A 104 16.23 17.96 5.68
C GLY A 104 15.68 16.79 4.85
N GLY A 105 14.37 16.58 4.89
CA GLY A 105 13.78 15.52 4.08
C GLY A 105 12.28 15.39 4.26
N ILE A 106 11.68 14.65 3.33
CA ILE A 106 10.28 14.25 3.39
C ILE A 106 10.26 12.73 3.35
N THR A 107 9.53 12.12 4.25
CA THR A 107 9.31 10.68 4.29
C THR A 107 7.81 10.43 4.20
N VAL A 108 7.40 9.62 3.24
CA VAL A 108 6.02 9.15 3.11
C VAL A 108 5.99 7.68 3.50
N GLU A 109 5.26 7.36 4.55
CA GLU A 109 5.08 6.00 5.04
C GLU A 109 3.69 5.54 4.65
N PHE A 110 3.59 4.49 3.84
CA PHE A 110 2.32 4.08 3.23
C PHE A 110 1.56 2.99 3.99
N GLN A 111 2.28 2.02 4.54
CA GLN A 111 1.68 0.79 5.06
C GLN A 111 2.55 0.24 6.22
N PRO A 112 1.96 -0.07 7.39
CA PRO A 112 2.65 -0.76 8.46
C PRO A 112 3.16 -2.14 8.03
N SER A 113 4.42 -2.46 8.37
CA SER A 113 5.09 -3.71 7.99
C SER A 113 4.47 -4.98 8.59
N ASN A 114 3.68 -4.84 9.66
CA ASN A 114 2.99 -5.96 10.31
C ASN A 114 1.61 -6.27 9.69
N PHE A 115 1.12 -5.39 8.81
CA PHE A 115 -0.19 -5.45 8.16
C PHE A 115 -1.40 -5.47 9.11
N LEU A 116 -1.27 -5.03 10.36
CA LEU A 116 -2.37 -5.10 11.34
C LEU A 116 -3.60 -4.29 10.91
N ASN A 117 -3.42 -3.16 10.22
CA ASN A 117 -4.52 -2.38 9.66
C ASN A 117 -5.33 -3.15 8.60
N ILE A 118 -4.70 -4.10 7.89
CA ILE A 118 -5.35 -4.93 6.87
C ILE A 118 -5.90 -6.22 7.47
N LEU A 119 -5.13 -6.89 8.34
CA LEU A 119 -5.54 -8.15 8.95
C LEU A 119 -6.73 -8.00 9.89
N ASN A 120 -6.95 -6.80 10.43
CA ASN A 120 -8.07 -6.51 11.33
C ASN A 120 -9.34 -6.04 10.59
N ILE A 121 -9.36 -5.99 9.25
CA ILE A 121 -10.59 -5.65 8.53
C ILE A 121 -11.59 -6.80 8.68
N PRO A 122 -12.87 -6.55 9.04
CA PRO A 122 -13.86 -7.61 9.23
C PRO A 122 -14.08 -8.49 8.01
N GLN A 123 -13.83 -7.95 6.81
CA GLN A 123 -14.01 -8.66 5.55
C GLN A 123 -12.82 -9.58 5.20
N GLY A 124 -11.69 -9.48 5.92
CA GLY A 124 -10.46 -10.25 5.67
C GLY A 124 -10.50 -11.69 6.19
N HIS A 125 -11.63 -12.12 6.71
CA HIS A 125 -11.86 -13.48 7.16
C HIS A 125 -13.27 -13.94 6.81
N THR A 126 -13.57 -15.22 7.00
CA THR A 126 -14.95 -15.69 6.93
C THR A 126 -15.25 -16.81 7.88
N LEU A 127 -16.29 -16.59 8.67
CA LEU A 127 -16.84 -17.58 9.58
C LEU A 127 -17.50 -18.73 8.81
N ILE A 128 -17.18 -19.95 9.22
CA ILE A 128 -17.78 -21.17 8.70
C ILE A 128 -18.23 -22.06 9.87
N ASN A 129 -19.09 -23.04 9.58
CA ASN A 129 -19.45 -24.06 10.55
C ASN A 129 -18.19 -24.88 10.87
N GLY A 130 -17.61 -24.64 12.05
CA GLY A 130 -16.39 -25.32 12.52
C GLY A 130 -15.13 -24.45 12.56
N GLY A 131 -15.20 -23.15 12.25
CA GLY A 131 -14.04 -22.27 12.43
C GLY A 131 -14.12 -20.92 11.74
N ASP A 132 -12.97 -20.25 11.69
CA ASP A 132 -12.78 -18.96 11.04
C ASP A 132 -11.66 -19.05 9.98
N LEU A 133 -11.98 -18.64 8.75
CA LEU A 133 -11.05 -18.68 7.63
C LEU A 133 -10.41 -17.31 7.43
N HIS A 134 -9.21 -17.11 7.98
CA HIS A 134 -8.44 -15.86 7.83
C HIS A 134 -7.71 -15.79 6.48
N TRP A 135 -8.47 -15.83 5.39
CA TRP A 135 -7.92 -15.88 4.04
C TRP A 135 -7.04 -14.68 3.67
N MET A 136 -7.24 -13.51 4.30
CA MET A 136 -6.35 -12.36 4.09
C MET A 136 -4.95 -12.61 4.68
N ASP A 137 -4.83 -13.28 5.83
CA ASP A 137 -3.54 -13.74 6.37
C ASP A 137 -2.86 -14.71 5.40
N TRP A 138 -3.65 -15.59 4.78
CA TRP A 138 -3.14 -16.54 3.81
C TRP A 138 -2.55 -15.86 2.59
N LEU A 139 -3.27 -14.87 2.05
CA LEU A 139 -2.85 -14.11 0.88
C LEU A 139 -1.64 -13.23 1.15
N LEU A 140 -1.50 -12.70 2.37
CA LEU A 140 -0.42 -11.77 2.72
C LEU A 140 0.85 -12.45 3.25
N LYS A 141 0.75 -13.59 3.93
CA LYS A 141 1.86 -14.10 4.77
C LYS A 141 2.22 -15.56 4.57
N ARG A 142 1.31 -16.40 4.07
CA ARG A 142 1.51 -17.86 4.09
C ARG A 142 2.37 -18.39 2.94
N GLY A 143 2.62 -17.62 1.90
CA GLY A 143 3.32 -18.08 0.70
C GLY A 143 2.70 -19.35 0.12
N ASP A 144 3.54 -20.27 -0.36
CA ASP A 144 3.12 -21.53 -0.99
C ASP A 144 2.73 -22.65 -0.01
N ASN A 145 2.59 -22.33 1.29
CA ASN A 145 2.28 -23.32 2.31
C ASN A 145 0.90 -23.96 2.09
N ILE A 146 0.81 -25.24 2.41
CA ILE A 146 -0.48 -25.93 2.52
C ILE A 146 -1.24 -25.37 3.74
N ILE A 147 -2.46 -24.91 3.50
CA ILE A 147 -3.32 -24.25 4.50
C ILE A 147 -4.35 -25.23 5.03
N ILE A 148 -4.99 -25.98 4.13
CA ILE A 148 -6.02 -26.96 4.48
C ILE A 148 -5.56 -28.33 3.98
N VAL A 149 -5.57 -29.31 4.87
CA VAL A 149 -5.22 -30.70 4.56
C VAL A 149 -6.51 -31.51 4.43
N ASN A 150 -6.49 -32.52 3.56
CA ASN A 150 -7.62 -33.41 3.24
C ASN A 150 -8.78 -32.74 2.51
N TYR A 151 -8.60 -31.52 2.03
CA TYR A 151 -9.56 -30.82 1.19
C TYR A 151 -8.84 -30.10 0.06
N GLN A 152 -9.45 -30.10 -1.12
CA GLN A 152 -9.01 -29.34 -2.27
C GLN A 152 -10.17 -28.55 -2.85
N TYR A 153 -9.86 -27.43 -3.51
CA TYR A 153 -10.85 -26.61 -4.17
C TYR A 153 -11.26 -27.22 -5.52
N ASP A 154 -12.56 -27.33 -5.76
CA ASP A 154 -13.17 -27.73 -7.03
C ASP A 154 -13.87 -26.52 -7.68
N PRO A 155 -13.34 -25.98 -8.80
CA PRO A 155 -13.87 -24.80 -9.49
C PRO A 155 -15.14 -25.14 -10.28
N LYS A 156 -16.24 -25.39 -9.56
CA LYS A 156 -17.54 -25.73 -10.12
C LYS A 156 -18.56 -24.62 -9.89
N SER A 157 -19.02 -24.00 -10.97
CA SER A 157 -20.07 -22.97 -10.91
C SER A 157 -21.38 -23.51 -10.34
N GLY A 158 -22.11 -22.66 -9.60
CA GLY A 158 -23.42 -22.94 -9.03
C GLY A 158 -23.39 -23.71 -7.71
N VAL A 159 -22.21 -23.98 -7.15
CA VAL A 159 -22.05 -24.63 -5.84
C VAL A 159 -21.13 -23.84 -4.90
N GLY A 160 -21.19 -24.20 -3.62
CA GLY A 160 -20.44 -23.53 -2.55
C GLY A 160 -20.96 -22.13 -2.22
N ARG A 161 -20.28 -21.46 -1.29
CA ARG A 161 -20.75 -20.17 -0.72
C ARG A 161 -20.71 -19.05 -1.75
N SER A 162 -19.65 -18.97 -2.54
CA SER A 162 -19.47 -17.97 -3.59
C SER A 162 -20.33 -18.25 -4.83
N GLY A 163 -20.80 -19.48 -5.01
CA GLY A 163 -21.38 -19.96 -6.27
C GLY A 163 -20.34 -20.21 -7.37
N LEU A 164 -19.04 -20.11 -7.07
CA LEU A 164 -17.94 -20.27 -8.02
C LEU A 164 -17.19 -21.60 -7.86
N GLY A 165 -17.43 -22.31 -6.76
CA GLY A 165 -16.74 -23.56 -6.45
C GLY A 165 -16.93 -23.94 -4.98
N HIS A 166 -16.41 -25.11 -4.62
CA HIS A 166 -16.52 -25.64 -3.26
C HIS A 166 -15.30 -26.48 -2.91
N MET A 167 -15.13 -26.77 -1.62
CA MET A 167 -14.11 -27.69 -1.14
C MET A 167 -14.63 -29.12 -1.23
N ILE A 168 -13.84 -30.03 -1.79
CA ILE A 168 -14.13 -31.47 -1.84
C ILE A 168 -13.16 -32.24 -0.96
N ASN A 169 -13.59 -33.38 -0.42
CA ASN A 169 -12.74 -34.26 0.37
C ASN A 169 -11.58 -34.82 -0.48
N GLY A 170 -10.40 -34.89 0.12
CA GLY A 170 -9.16 -35.34 -0.50
C GLY A 170 -8.21 -34.19 -0.85
N GLY A 171 -6.92 -34.52 -0.98
CA GLY A 171 -5.90 -33.56 -1.40
C GLY A 171 -5.52 -32.53 -0.33
N ALA A 172 -5.14 -31.35 -0.81
CA ALA A 172 -4.72 -30.23 0.03
C ALA A 172 -5.00 -28.91 -0.71
N PHE A 173 -5.24 -27.85 0.05
CA PHE A 173 -5.43 -26.51 -0.46
C PHE A 173 -4.32 -25.58 0.02
N ARG A 174 -3.86 -24.74 -0.91
CA ARG A 174 -2.99 -23.59 -0.71
C ARG A 174 -3.46 -22.46 -1.61
N VAL A 175 -3.07 -21.23 -1.28
CA VAL A 175 -3.22 -20.12 -2.23
C VAL A 175 -2.42 -20.46 -3.50
N PRO A 176 -2.96 -20.23 -4.71
CA PRO A 176 -2.22 -20.50 -5.94
C PRO A 176 -0.89 -19.74 -5.94
N PRO A 177 0.23 -20.36 -6.33
CA PRO A 177 1.56 -19.75 -6.19
C PRO A 177 1.70 -18.36 -6.83
N GLN A 178 1.01 -18.12 -7.95
CA GLN A 178 1.01 -16.83 -8.65
C GLN A 178 0.35 -15.69 -7.87
N PHE A 179 -0.42 -16.00 -6.83
CA PHE A 179 -1.08 -15.03 -5.95
C PHE A 179 -0.55 -15.09 -4.51
N SER A 180 0.30 -16.07 -4.21
CA SER A 180 0.76 -16.27 -2.84
C SER A 180 1.64 -15.10 -2.40
N GLY A 181 1.54 -14.76 -1.11
CA GLY A 181 2.26 -13.65 -0.53
C GLY A 181 2.98 -14.03 0.76
N THR A 182 4.11 -13.39 0.99
CA THR A 182 4.88 -13.41 2.24
C THR A 182 4.92 -12.01 2.84
N GLU A 183 5.37 -11.87 4.09
CA GLU A 183 5.50 -10.57 4.74
C GLU A 183 6.36 -9.57 3.95
N LYS A 184 7.29 -10.05 3.12
CA LYS A 184 8.19 -9.21 2.30
C LYS A 184 7.76 -9.09 0.84
N ASP A 185 6.90 -9.98 0.37
CA ASP A 185 6.49 -10.05 -1.03
C ASP A 185 5.05 -10.55 -1.14
N ASN A 186 4.11 -9.61 -1.18
CA ASN A 186 2.70 -9.84 -1.39
C ASN A 186 2.12 -8.73 -2.27
N PHE A 187 0.84 -8.80 -2.61
CA PHE A 187 0.21 -7.83 -3.50
C PHE A 187 0.32 -6.38 -3.00
N ILE A 188 0.35 -6.14 -1.69
CA ILE A 188 0.49 -4.79 -1.14
C ILE A 188 1.93 -4.30 -1.31
N THR A 189 2.94 -5.10 -0.94
CA THR A 189 4.34 -4.68 -1.10
C THR A 189 4.69 -4.50 -2.58
N ARG A 190 4.18 -5.37 -3.46
CA ARG A 190 4.35 -5.26 -4.92
C ARG A 190 3.65 -4.03 -5.51
N ALA A 191 2.50 -3.62 -4.97
CA ALA A 191 1.81 -2.41 -5.41
C ALA A 191 2.53 -1.12 -5.00
N LEU A 192 3.21 -1.13 -3.85
CA LEU A 192 3.78 0.08 -3.25
C LEU A 192 5.25 0.32 -3.64
N ILE A 193 5.95 -0.69 -4.16
CA ILE A 193 7.39 -0.64 -4.44
C ILE A 193 7.65 -0.82 -5.93
N GLY A 194 8.28 0.18 -6.55
CA GLY A 194 8.69 0.12 -7.96
C GLY A 194 9.09 1.48 -8.52
N ALA A 195 9.76 1.45 -9.68
CA ALA A 195 10.23 2.67 -10.35
C ALA A 195 9.09 3.61 -10.76
N THR A 196 7.93 3.05 -11.14
CA THR A 196 6.72 3.84 -11.45
C THR A 196 6.19 4.55 -10.21
N GLN A 197 6.08 3.83 -9.08
CA GLN A 197 5.65 4.41 -7.80
C GLN A 197 6.57 5.53 -7.36
N GLU A 198 7.89 5.31 -7.45
CA GLU A 198 8.90 6.34 -7.13
C GLU A 198 8.75 7.58 -8.02
N ALA A 199 8.53 7.39 -9.32
CA ALA A 199 8.34 8.49 -10.26
C ALA A 199 7.06 9.30 -9.98
N GLU A 200 5.95 8.62 -9.66
CA GLU A 200 4.67 9.27 -9.33
C GLU A 200 4.74 10.02 -7.99
N ILE A 201 5.37 9.44 -6.97
CA ILE A 201 5.63 10.13 -5.69
C ILE A 201 6.53 11.34 -5.93
N ALA A 202 7.59 11.20 -6.72
CA ALA A 202 8.47 12.31 -7.05
C ALA A 202 7.72 13.43 -7.78
N ALA A 203 6.77 13.11 -8.65
CA ALA A 203 5.91 14.09 -9.32
C ALA A 203 5.03 14.86 -8.31
N VAL A 204 4.41 14.15 -7.35
CA VAL A 204 3.64 14.78 -6.25
C VAL A 204 4.52 15.75 -5.46
N LEU A 205 5.72 15.33 -5.09
CA LEU A 205 6.64 16.17 -4.31
C LEU A 205 7.12 17.40 -5.09
N LYS A 206 7.41 17.27 -6.38
CA LYS A 206 7.79 18.40 -7.26
C LYS A 206 6.65 19.41 -7.39
N SER A 207 5.44 18.91 -7.67
CA SER A 207 4.23 19.75 -7.75
C SER A 207 3.99 20.53 -6.46
N ALA A 208 4.21 19.91 -5.30
CA ALA A 208 4.03 20.56 -4.01
C ALA A 208 5.03 21.71 -3.78
N ILE A 209 6.27 21.56 -4.25
CA ILE A 209 7.36 22.52 -4.05
C ILE A 209 7.37 23.62 -5.14
N GLY A 210 6.55 23.48 -6.19
CA GLY A 210 6.48 24.46 -7.29
C GLY A 210 7.66 24.39 -8.25
N ALA A 211 8.23 23.18 -8.43
CA ALA A 211 9.36 22.88 -9.31
C ALA A 211 8.93 22.00 -10.50
#